data_AF-A0A7Y0Q7H0-F1
#
_entry.id   AF-A0A7Y0Q7H0-F1
#
_cell.length_a   1.000
_cell.length_b   1.000
_cell.length_c   1.000
_cell.angle_alpha   90.00
_cell.angle_beta   90.00
_cell.angle_gamma   90.00
#
_symmetry.space_group_name_H-M   'P 1'
#
loop_
_entity.id
_entity.type
_entity.pdbx_description
1 polymer ?
#
loop_
_entity_poly.entity_id
_entity_poly.type
_entity_poly.pdbx_seq_one_letter_code
_entity_poly.pdbx_strand_id
1 'polypeptide(L)'
;MQFLKRFLPSFLVSWLLTFTLASLFHSQYVVNQLVDVGTVVTFDNRLSLMLGDWLGLLPTYGIIIAVAFLLAFFIAAAIYRKLGKHYIPLFVLAGIASFTMMLTVIESIMNIHIIAGARGWGFYAQLLAGAVGGFAFANFTKVKIIYK
;
A
#
# COMPACT_ATOMS: atom_id res chain seq x y z
N MET A 1 6.10 -25.69 -8.83
CA MET A 1 7.09 -24.58 -8.88
C MET A 1 6.73 -23.43 -9.85
N GLN A 2 5.95 -23.62 -10.92
CA GLN A 2 5.63 -22.51 -11.87
C GLN A 2 4.69 -21.44 -11.29
N PHE A 3 3.81 -21.79 -10.35
CA PHE A 3 2.89 -20.85 -9.68
C PHE A 3 3.66 -19.80 -8.87
N LEU A 4 4.55 -20.23 -7.97
CA LEU A 4 5.36 -19.31 -7.14
C LEU A 4 6.21 -18.35 -7.99
N LYS A 5 6.89 -18.86 -9.03
CA LYS A 5 7.72 -18.03 -9.93
C LYS A 5 6.93 -16.95 -10.69
N ARG A 6 5.61 -17.11 -10.81
CA ARG A 6 4.77 -16.21 -11.60
C ARG A 6 4.07 -15.16 -10.75
N PHE A 7 3.54 -15.57 -9.60
CA PHE A 7 2.81 -14.70 -8.69
C PHE A 7 3.73 -13.92 -7.76
N LEU A 8 4.83 -14.51 -7.30
CA LEU A 8 5.73 -13.86 -6.35
C LEU A 8 6.35 -12.57 -6.89
N PRO A 9 6.85 -12.49 -8.14
CA PRO A 9 7.39 -11.22 -8.65
C PRO A 9 6.31 -10.14 -8.80
N SER A 10 5.10 -10.52 -9.26
CA SER A 10 3.99 -9.57 -9.41
C SER A 10 3.52 -9.05 -8.04
N PHE A 11 3.53 -9.92 -7.03
CA PHE A 11 3.26 -9.56 -5.64
C PHE A 11 4.33 -8.60 -5.09
N LEU A 12 5.61 -8.92 -5.24
CA LEU A 12 6.71 -8.09 -4.74
C LEU A 12 6.72 -6.71 -5.39
N VAL A 13 6.48 -6.62 -6.70
CA VAL A 13 6.38 -5.32 -7.40
C VAL A 13 5.18 -4.51 -6.89
N SER A 14 4.01 -5.14 -6.76
CA SER A 14 2.81 -4.49 -6.23
C SER A 14 3.03 -3.99 -4.79
N TRP A 15 3.59 -4.85 -3.93
CA TRP A 15 3.91 -4.53 -2.55
C TRP A 15 4.90 -3.37 -2.45
N LEU A 16 6.03 -3.45 -3.16
CA LEU A 16 7.08 -2.43 -3.09
C LEU A 16 6.60 -1.08 -3.62
N LEU A 17 5.83 -1.08 -4.72
CA LEU A 17 5.21 0.12 -5.28
C LEU A 17 4.26 0.75 -4.24
N THR A 18 3.37 -0.06 -3.68
CA THR A 18 2.39 0.39 -2.68
C THR A 18 3.08 0.96 -1.45
N PHE A 19 4.06 0.25 -0.90
CA PHE A 19 4.84 0.70 0.25
C PHE A 19 5.53 2.04 -0.05
N THR A 20 6.14 2.16 -1.23
CA THR A 20 6.82 3.41 -1.62
C THR A 20 5.83 4.57 -1.70
N LEU A 21 4.67 4.39 -2.34
CA LEU A 21 3.64 5.43 -2.37
C LEU A 21 3.10 5.76 -0.98
N ALA A 22 2.82 4.75 -0.16
CA ALA A 22 2.32 4.89 1.19
C ALA A 22 3.31 5.67 2.09
N SER A 23 4.61 5.38 1.97
CA SER A 23 5.68 6.10 2.65
C SER A 23 5.80 7.54 2.15
N LEU A 24 5.73 7.78 0.83
CA LEU A 24 5.79 9.13 0.28
C LEU A 24 4.61 9.99 0.73
N PHE A 25 3.39 9.44 0.69
CA PHE A 25 2.20 10.10 1.21
C PHE A 25 2.32 10.37 2.70
N HIS A 26 2.93 9.45 3.45
CA HIS A 26 3.20 9.67 4.86
C HIS A 26 4.08 10.89 5.08
N SER A 27 5.26 10.91 4.44
CA SER A 27 6.21 12.01 4.57
C SER A 27 5.62 13.34 4.11
N GLN A 28 4.86 13.36 3.00
CA GLN A 28 4.25 14.60 2.52
C GLN A 28 3.16 15.12 3.46
N TYR A 29 2.36 14.24 4.04
CA TYR A 29 1.40 14.66 5.05
C TYR A 29 2.11 15.27 6.27
N VAL A 30 3.13 14.59 6.81
CA VAL A 30 3.87 15.05 7.99
C VAL A 30 4.57 16.38 7.72
N VAL A 31 5.22 16.53 6.56
CA VAL A 31 5.87 17.78 6.18
C VAL A 31 4.86 18.91 6.03
N ASN A 32 3.68 18.66 5.45
CA ASN A 32 2.65 19.69 5.34
C ASN A 32 2.17 20.15 6.72
N GLN A 33 2.00 19.23 7.68
CA GLN A 33 1.68 19.59 9.06
C GLN A 33 2.78 20.41 9.73
N LEU A 34 4.06 20.12 9.45
CA LEU A 34 5.18 20.93 9.97
C LEU A 34 5.18 22.35 9.39
N VAL A 35 4.89 22.49 8.10
CA VAL A 35 4.76 23.79 7.44
C VAL A 35 3.57 24.57 7.99
N ASP A 36 2.43 23.91 8.24
CA ASP A 36 1.23 24.52 8.80
C ASP A 36 1.47 25.14 10.19
N VAL A 37 2.38 24.57 11.00
CA VAL A 37 2.76 25.13 12.31
C VAL A 37 3.93 26.13 12.23
N GLY A 38 4.31 26.57 11.02
CA GLY A 38 5.30 27.62 10.79
C GLY A 38 6.74 27.12 10.65
N THR A 39 6.97 25.82 10.51
CA THR A 39 8.32 25.27 10.31
C THR A 39 8.76 25.45 8.86
N VAL A 40 9.91 26.07 8.63
CA VAL A 40 10.51 26.15 7.28
C VAL A 40 11.18 24.81 6.96
N VAL A 41 10.59 24.05 6.03
CA VAL A 41 11.14 22.78 5.56
C VAL A 41 11.74 22.97 4.15
N THR A 42 13.06 23.02 4.07
CA THR A 42 13.81 23.11 2.80
C THR A 42 13.61 21.85 1.95
N PHE A 43 13.92 21.94 0.65
CA PHE A 43 13.84 20.79 -0.25
C PHE A 43 14.75 19.63 0.20
N ASP A 44 15.98 19.93 0.64
CA ASP A 44 16.92 18.93 1.14
C ASP A 44 16.39 18.23 2.40
N ASN A 45 15.74 18.98 3.30
CA ASN A 45 15.07 18.41 4.48
C ASN A 45 13.92 17.49 4.05
N ARG A 46 13.11 17.88 3.05
CA ARG A 46 12.02 17.04 2.54
C ARG A 46 12.55 15.71 2.00
N LEU A 47 13.61 15.75 1.19
CA LEU A 47 14.19 14.54 0.62
C LEU A 47 14.80 13.63 1.71
N SER A 48 15.49 14.23 2.67
CA SER A 48 16.07 13.50 3.80
C SER A 48 15.00 12.84 4.67
N LEU A 49 13.89 13.54 4.93
CA LEU A 49 12.73 12.99 5.64
C LEU A 49 12.07 11.85 4.86
N MET A 50 11.84 12.01 3.55
CA MET A 50 11.29 10.94 2.71
C MET A 50 12.15 9.68 2.75
N LEU A 51 13.48 9.81 2.64
CA LEU A 51 14.40 8.67 2.69
C LEU A 51 14.45 8.05 4.09
N GLY A 52 14.45 8.87 5.14
CA GLY A 52 14.40 8.43 6.53
C GLY A 52 13.14 7.64 6.83
N ASP A 53 11.97 8.15 6.42
CA ASP A 53 10.68 7.47 6.56
C ASP A 53 10.65 6.18 5.75
N TRP A 54 11.14 6.20 4.51
CA TRP A 54 11.16 5.01 3.65
C TRP A 54 12.00 3.88 4.27
N LEU A 55 13.18 4.20 4.80
CA LEU A 55 14.03 3.21 5.49
C LEU A 55 13.46 2.78 6.85
N GLY A 56 12.88 3.71 7.61
CA GLY A 56 12.35 3.46 8.94
C GLY A 56 11.02 2.68 8.93
N LEU A 57 10.17 2.90 7.92
CA LEU A 57 8.87 2.25 7.79
C LEU A 57 8.95 0.90 7.07
N LEU A 58 9.99 0.64 6.27
CA LEU A 58 10.10 -0.61 5.50
C LEU A 58 10.03 -1.88 6.38
N PRO A 59 10.76 -1.99 7.51
CA PRO A 59 10.76 -3.21 8.33
C PRO A 59 9.45 -3.47 9.05
N THR A 60 8.69 -2.42 9.39
CA THR A 60 7.44 -2.54 10.16
C THR A 60 6.25 -2.42 9.23
N TYR A 61 6.00 -1.22 8.72
CA TYR A 61 4.87 -0.94 7.85
C TYR A 61 4.93 -1.73 6.53
N GLY A 62 6.12 -1.87 5.94
CA GLY A 62 6.30 -2.70 4.76
C GLY A 62 5.87 -4.15 4.99
N ILE A 63 6.29 -4.77 6.11
CA ILE A 63 5.89 -6.15 6.44
C ILE A 63 4.36 -6.25 6.65
N ILE A 64 3.77 -5.30 7.37
CA ILE A 64 2.32 -5.28 7.60
C ILE A 64 1.56 -5.20 6.26
N ILE A 65 1.97 -4.29 5.36
CA ILE A 65 1.35 -4.19 4.02
C ILE A 65 1.48 -5.51 3.27
N ALA A 66 2.65 -6.17 3.32
CA ALA A 66 2.85 -7.46 2.66
C ALA A 66 1.86 -8.51 3.18
N VAL A 67 1.72 -8.62 4.50
CA VAL A 67 0.78 -9.58 5.11
C VAL A 67 -0.67 -9.25 4.74
N ALA A 68 -1.06 -7.97 4.81
CA ALA A 68 -2.40 -7.52 4.46
C ALA A 68 -2.74 -7.82 2.98
N PHE A 69 -1.81 -7.52 2.06
CA PHE A 69 -1.97 -7.83 0.64
C PHE A 69 -2.03 -9.32 0.38
N LEU A 70 -1.20 -10.12 1.05
CA LEU A 70 -1.20 -11.57 0.87
C LEU A 70 -2.58 -12.16 1.17
N LEU A 71 -3.19 -11.75 2.28
CA LEU A 71 -4.53 -12.18 2.67
C LEU A 71 -5.60 -11.65 1.71
N ALA A 72 -5.58 -10.34 1.42
CA ALA A 72 -6.60 -9.71 0.58
C ALA A 72 -6.58 -10.24 -0.86
N PHE A 73 -5.40 -10.41 -1.45
CA PHE A 73 -5.25 -10.95 -2.80
C PHE A 73 -5.57 -12.44 -2.86
N PHE A 74 -5.30 -13.21 -1.80
CA PHE A 74 -5.73 -14.60 -1.71
C PHE A 74 -7.26 -14.71 -1.74
N ILE A 75 -7.96 -13.88 -0.95
CA ILE A 75 -9.42 -13.84 -0.92
C ILE A 75 -9.98 -13.37 -2.27
N ALA A 76 -9.43 -12.31 -2.86
CA ALA A 76 -9.82 -11.83 -4.18
C ALA A 76 -9.63 -12.90 -5.28
N ALA A 77 -8.52 -13.65 -5.23
CA ALA A 77 -8.30 -14.77 -6.15
C ALA A 77 -9.33 -15.90 -5.95
N ALA A 78 -9.72 -16.20 -4.70
CA ALA A 78 -10.76 -17.18 -4.41
C ALA A 78 -12.14 -16.74 -4.93
N ILE A 79 -12.49 -15.46 -4.76
CA ILE A 79 -13.73 -14.88 -5.28
C ILE A 79 -13.74 -14.90 -6.81
N TYR A 80 -12.63 -14.49 -7.45
CA TYR A 80 -12.51 -14.49 -8.90
C TYR A 80 -12.70 -15.88 -9.50
N ARG A 81 -12.15 -16.93 -8.86
CA ARG A 81 -12.35 -18.32 -9.31
C ARG A 81 -13.82 -18.75 -9.34
N LYS A 82 -14.66 -18.18 -8.48
CA LYS A 82 -16.10 -18.48 -8.43
C LYS A 82 -16.92 -17.62 -9.40
N LEU A 83 -16.61 -16.32 -9.50
CA LEU A 83 -17.42 -15.36 -10.27
C LEU A 83 -16.96 -15.21 -11.73
N GLY A 84 -15.69 -15.45 -12.03
CA GLY A 84 -15.11 -15.38 -13.38
C GLY A 84 -15.14 -14.00 -14.06
N LYS A 85 -15.55 -12.93 -13.36
CA LYS A 85 -15.75 -11.59 -13.92
C LYS A 85 -15.02 -10.52 -13.10
N HIS A 86 -14.78 -9.37 -13.74
CA HIS A 86 -14.24 -8.14 -13.12
C HIS A 86 -12.92 -8.32 -12.36
N TYR A 87 -11.94 -9.01 -12.97
CA TYR A 87 -10.64 -9.29 -12.36
C TYR A 87 -9.93 -8.03 -11.83
N ILE A 88 -9.73 -7.00 -12.67
CA ILE A 88 -8.99 -5.78 -12.25
C ILE A 88 -9.70 -5.03 -11.12
N PRO A 89 -11.00 -4.67 -11.24
CA PRO A 89 -11.71 -3.99 -10.15
C PRO A 89 -11.70 -4.76 -8.82
N LEU A 90 -11.79 -6.09 -8.87
CA LEU A 90 -11.78 -6.91 -7.65
C LEU A 90 -10.48 -6.78 -6.86
N PHE A 91 -9.33 -6.79 -7.54
CA PHE A 91 -8.03 -6.63 -6.88
C PHE A 91 -7.77 -5.19 -6.43
N VAL A 92 -8.27 -4.19 -7.15
CA VAL A 92 -8.24 -2.78 -6.72
C VAL A 92 -9.02 -2.61 -5.41
N LEU A 93 -10.25 -3.14 -5.36
CA LEU A 93 -11.08 -3.11 -4.16
C LEU A 93 -10.45 -3.89 -3.01
N ALA A 94 -9.81 -5.03 -3.29
CA ALA A 94 -9.07 -5.78 -2.28
C ALA A 94 -7.89 -4.97 -1.69
N GLY A 95 -7.18 -4.21 -2.53
CA GLY A 95 -6.15 -3.27 -2.10
C GLY A 95 -6.69 -2.19 -1.16
N ILE A 96 -7.77 -1.51 -1.55
CA ILE A 96 -8.44 -0.49 -0.72
C ILE A 96 -8.94 -1.10 0.61
N ALA A 97 -9.62 -2.24 0.54
CA ALA A 97 -10.16 -2.92 1.71
C ALA A 97 -9.06 -3.34 2.69
N SER A 98 -7.94 -3.85 2.17
CA SER A 98 -6.79 -4.23 3.00
C SER A 98 -6.20 -3.03 3.74
N PHE A 99 -6.05 -1.88 3.08
CA PHE A 99 -5.55 -0.65 3.70
C PHE A 99 -6.53 -0.09 4.73
N THR A 100 -7.83 -0.09 4.39
CA THR A 100 -8.89 0.33 5.31
C THR A 100 -8.86 -0.51 6.58
N MET A 101 -8.82 -1.84 6.46
CA MET A 101 -8.78 -2.76 7.59
C MET A 101 -7.47 -2.62 8.38
N MET A 102 -6.33 -2.60 7.70
CA MET A 102 -5.02 -2.48 8.34
C MET A 102 -4.91 -1.20 9.18
N LEU A 103 -5.26 -0.04 8.60
CA LEU A 103 -5.14 1.24 9.28
C LEU A 103 -6.11 1.35 10.47
N THR A 104 -7.36 0.92 10.30
CA THR A 104 -8.37 0.94 11.37
C THR A 104 -8.01 0.00 12.52
N VAL A 105 -7.49 -1.19 12.23
CA VAL A 105 -7.03 -2.15 13.24
C VAL A 105 -5.83 -1.61 14.02
N ILE A 106 -4.82 -1.07 13.33
CA ILE A 106 -3.64 -0.49 13.98
C ILE A 106 -4.03 0.66 14.90
N GLU A 107 -4.88 1.56 14.42
CA GLU A 107 -5.39 2.68 15.20
C GLU A 107 -6.19 2.22 16.41
N SER A 108 -7.08 1.23 16.25
CA SER A 108 -7.89 0.69 17.34
C SER A 108 -7.08 -0.05 18.40
N ILE A 109 -6.02 -0.78 18.02
CA ILE A 109 -5.19 -1.52 18.98
C ILE A 109 -4.33 -0.54 19.79
N MET A 110 -3.79 0.47 19.13
CA MET A 110 -2.74 1.31 19.72
C MET A 110 -3.29 2.58 20.36
N ASN A 111 -4.60 2.86 20.20
CA ASN A 111 -5.28 4.09 20.65
C ASN A 111 -4.61 5.39 20.14
N ILE A 112 -3.70 5.28 19.18
CA ILE A 112 -2.99 6.37 18.52
C ILE A 112 -2.81 6.04 17.04
N HIS A 113 -2.78 7.07 16.20
CA HIS A 113 -2.33 6.91 14.82
C HIS A 113 -0.80 6.82 14.79
N ILE A 114 -0.28 5.58 14.75
CA ILE A 114 1.16 5.30 14.58
C ILE A 114 1.69 5.90 13.28
N ILE A 115 0.88 5.84 12.22
CA ILE A 115 1.21 6.44 10.94
C ILE A 115 0.64 7.85 10.94
N ALA A 116 1.44 8.82 11.37
CA ALA A 116 1.05 10.24 11.40
C ALA A 116 0.45 10.69 10.06
N GLY A 117 1.02 10.25 8.95
CA GLY A 117 0.54 10.51 7.60
C GLY A 117 -0.74 9.78 7.15
N ALA A 118 -1.38 9.00 8.03
CA ALA A 118 -2.68 8.39 7.78
C ALA A 118 -3.84 9.15 8.47
N ARG A 119 -3.56 10.28 9.12
CA ARG A 119 -4.57 11.11 9.80
C ARG A 119 -5.35 11.96 8.79
N GLY A 120 -6.61 12.26 9.10
CA GLY A 120 -7.45 13.15 8.28
C GLY A 120 -7.44 12.75 6.79
N TRP A 121 -7.04 13.67 5.91
CA TRP A 121 -6.97 13.40 4.48
C TRP A 121 -5.88 12.39 4.07
N GLY A 122 -4.85 12.22 4.91
CA GLY A 122 -3.78 11.25 4.72
C GLY A 122 -4.30 9.80 4.66
N PHE A 123 -5.40 9.50 5.36
CA PHE A 123 -6.08 8.21 5.28
C PHE A 123 -6.44 7.85 3.83
N TYR A 124 -7.11 8.77 3.12
CA TYR A 124 -7.52 8.53 1.74
C TYR A 124 -6.32 8.39 0.79
N ALA A 125 -5.22 9.11 1.05
CA ALA A 125 -3.98 8.95 0.30
C ALA A 125 -3.41 7.53 0.47
N GLN A 126 -3.44 6.97 1.68
CA GLN A 126 -3.04 5.59 1.93
C GLN A 126 -3.97 4.59 1.21
N LEU A 127 -5.28 4.84 1.19
CA LEU A 127 -6.24 4.01 0.43
C LEU A 127 -5.95 4.03 -1.07
N LEU A 128 -5.57 5.19 -1.61
CA LEU A 128 -5.12 5.31 -3.00
C LEU A 128 -3.85 4.48 -3.25
N ALA A 129 -2.87 4.50 -2.35
CA ALA A 129 -1.70 3.63 -2.46
C ALA A 129 -2.12 2.15 -2.53
N GLY A 130 -3.04 1.71 -1.64
CA GLY A 130 -3.62 0.38 -1.66
C GLY A 130 -4.30 0.03 -2.99
N ALA A 131 -5.10 0.96 -3.54
CA ALA A 131 -5.78 0.81 -4.82
C ALA A 131 -4.78 0.60 -5.98
N VAL A 132 -3.71 1.40 -6.03
CA VAL A 132 -2.65 1.29 -7.03
C VAL A 132 -1.92 -0.04 -6.89
N GLY A 133 -1.68 -0.52 -5.66
CA GLY A 133 -1.13 -1.84 -5.40
C GLY A 133 -1.98 -2.97 -6.00
N GLY A 134 -3.27 -2.96 -5.72
CA GLY A 134 -4.23 -3.92 -6.28
C GLY A 134 -4.28 -3.89 -7.81
N PHE A 135 -4.30 -2.69 -8.39
CA PHE A 135 -4.23 -2.49 -9.83
C PHE A 135 -2.94 -3.06 -10.43
N ALA A 136 -1.78 -2.75 -9.85
CA ALA A 136 -0.49 -3.25 -10.30
C ALA A 136 -0.44 -4.78 -10.26
N PHE A 137 -0.86 -5.38 -9.14
CA PHE A 137 -0.90 -6.83 -8.99
C PHE A 137 -1.76 -7.50 -10.07
N ALA A 138 -2.95 -6.95 -10.32
CA ALA A 138 -3.85 -7.46 -11.34
C ALA A 138 -3.21 -7.38 -12.74
N ASN A 139 -2.62 -6.24 -13.11
CA ASN A 139 -2.01 -6.08 -14.43
C ASN A 139 -0.81 -7.02 -14.63
N PHE A 140 0.13 -7.04 -13.69
CA PHE A 140 1.33 -7.89 -13.81
C PHE A 140 1.01 -9.39 -13.75
N THR A 141 -0.07 -9.77 -13.09
CA THR A 141 -0.51 -11.17 -13.06
C THR A 141 -1.27 -11.55 -14.34
N LYS A 142 -2.15 -10.67 -14.83
CA LYS A 142 -2.93 -10.87 -16.06
C LYS A 142 -2.06 -10.94 -17.30
N VAL A 143 -1.07 -10.06 -17.44
CA VAL A 143 -0.09 -10.08 -18.55
C VAL A 143 0.54 -11.47 -18.66
N LYS A 144 0.98 -12.05 -17.54
CA LYS A 144 1.57 -13.40 -17.57
C LYS A 144 0.56 -14.51 -17.91
N ILE A 145 -0.77 -14.28 -17.78
CA ILE A 145 -1.84 -15.21 -18.20
C ILE A 145 -2.05 -15.21 -19.71
N ILE A 146 -1.89 -14.06 -20.37
CA ILE A 146 -2.23 -13.90 -21.79
C ILE A 146 -1.10 -14.35 -22.73
N TYR A 147 0.16 -14.24 -22.32
CA TYR A 147 1.32 -14.67 -23.13
C TYR A 147 1.62 -16.18 -23.03
N LYS A 148 0.60 -17.01 -22.83
CA LYS A 148 0.69 -18.47 -22.79
C LYS A 148 -0.47 -19.07 -23.60
#